data_AF-A0A8J5KZX0-F1
#
_entry.id   AF-A0A8J5KZX0-F1
#
_cell.length_a   1.000
_cell.length_b   1.000
_cell.length_c   1.000
_cell.angle_alpha   90.00
_cell.angle_beta   90.00
_cell.angle_gamma   90.00
#
_symmetry.space_group_name_H-M   'P 1'
#
loop_
_entity.id
_entity.type
_entity.pdbx_description
1 polymer ?
#
loop_
_entity_poly.entity_id
_entity_poly.type
_entity_poly.pdbx_seq_one_letter_code
_entity_poly.pdbx_strand_id
1 'polypeptide(L)'
;MARPSDPLVLGRVIGEVIDPFIPTVRMTVNYNSHNLVCNGQELFPSAVVAKPRVEVQGGELRSFFTLVAGNEVVRYESPRPSIGIHRFVFVLFQQRRRQSVAATPAQRDRFSTRSFAEANDLGLPVAVVYFNAQRETAARRR
;
A
#
# COMPACT_ATOMS: atom_id res chain seq x y z
N MET A 1 -8.93 -28.45 10.45
CA MET A 1 -8.87 -27.66 9.20
C MET A 1 -8.03 -26.42 9.49
N ALA A 2 -6.90 -26.24 8.82
CA ALA A 2 -6.08 -25.04 9.00
C ALA A 2 -6.87 -23.82 8.51
N ARG A 3 -7.07 -22.81 9.37
CA ARG A 3 -7.57 -21.51 8.91
C ARG A 3 -6.59 -21.02 7.84
N PRO A 4 -7.04 -20.61 6.64
CA PRO A 4 -6.13 -20.00 5.68
C PRO A 4 -5.41 -18.85 6.38
N SER A 5 -4.10 -18.98 6.49
CA SER A 5 -3.25 -18.01 7.17
C SER A 5 -3.33 -16.69 6.42
N ASP A 6 -3.57 -15.61 7.15
CA ASP A 6 -3.68 -14.26 6.59
C ASP A 6 -2.43 -13.92 5.76
N PRO A 7 -2.57 -13.63 4.46
CA PRO A 7 -1.42 -13.34 3.59
C PRO A 7 -0.62 -12.13 4.05
N LEU A 8 -1.23 -11.17 4.76
CA LEU A 8 -0.51 -10.01 5.31
C LEU A 8 0.40 -10.39 6.48
N VAL A 9 0.02 -11.42 7.25
CA VAL A 9 0.84 -11.99 8.33
C VAL A 9 1.96 -12.84 7.73
N LEU A 10 1.64 -13.70 6.74
CA LEU A 10 2.66 -14.50 6.05
C LEU A 10 3.71 -13.64 5.35
N GLY A 11 3.28 -12.56 4.70
CA GLY A 11 4.16 -11.57 4.07
C GLY A 11 4.87 -10.65 5.07
N ARG A 12 4.64 -10.83 6.38
CA ARG A 12 5.14 -9.99 7.48
C ARG A 12 4.84 -8.49 7.31
N VAL A 13 3.80 -8.16 6.55
CA VAL A 13 3.33 -6.78 6.43
C VAL A 13 2.70 -6.35 7.76
N ILE A 14 1.82 -7.19 8.30
CA ILE A 14 1.42 -7.10 9.71
C ILE A 14 2.60 -7.56 10.57
N GLY A 15 2.96 -6.74 11.55
CA GLY A 15 4.11 -6.96 12.42
C GLY A 15 5.32 -6.08 12.05
N GLU A 16 5.65 -5.93 10.76
CA GLU A 16 6.77 -5.05 10.37
C GLU A 16 6.30 -3.65 9.97
N VAL A 17 5.25 -3.53 9.15
CA VAL A 17 4.81 -2.25 8.57
C VAL A 17 3.63 -1.65 9.33
N ILE A 18 2.68 -2.49 9.75
CA ILE A 18 1.42 -2.10 10.39
C ILE A 18 1.09 -3.01 11.56
N ASP A 19 0.18 -2.56 12.41
CA ASP A 19 -0.41 -3.38 13.48
C ASP A 19 -1.58 -4.23 12.95
N PRO A 20 -1.95 -5.31 13.64
CA PRO A 20 -3.14 -6.09 13.31
C PRO A 20 -4.39 -5.21 13.27
N PHE A 21 -5.25 -5.43 12.28
CA PHE A 21 -6.47 -4.65 12.08
C PHE A 21 -7.58 -5.52 11.49
N ILE A 22 -8.81 -5.02 11.51
CA ILE A 22 -9.96 -5.65 10.86
C ILE A 22 -10.25 -4.86 9.57
N PRO A 23 -10.14 -5.47 8.38
CA PRO A 23 -10.50 -4.78 7.14
C PRO A 23 -11.98 -4.40 7.11
N THR A 24 -12.27 -3.12 6.91
CA THR A 24 -13.64 -2.58 6.84
C THR A 24 -14.00 -2.07 5.45
N VAL A 25 -13.01 -1.91 4.57
CA VAL A 25 -13.15 -1.36 3.23
C VAL A 25 -12.40 -2.24 2.24
N ARG A 26 -12.92 -2.36 1.02
CA ARG A 26 -12.26 -3.05 -0.08
C ARG A 26 -11.45 -2.05 -0.90
N MET A 27 -10.13 -2.23 -0.92
CA MET A 27 -9.22 -1.49 -1.78
C MET A 27 -8.74 -2.36 -2.94
N THR A 28 -8.85 -1.85 -4.15
CA THR A 28 -8.41 -2.51 -5.39
C THR A 28 -7.34 -1.64 -6.04
N VAL A 29 -6.11 -2.16 -6.18
CA VAL A 29 -4.99 -1.43 -6.80
C VAL A 29 -4.67 -2.07 -8.14
N ASN A 30 -4.67 -1.27 -9.19
CA ASN A 30 -4.49 -1.75 -10.56
C ASN A 30 -3.52 -0.86 -11.36
N TYR A 31 -2.45 -1.45 -11.90
CA TYR A 31 -1.47 -0.74 -12.74
C TYR A 31 -1.87 -0.68 -14.24
N ASN A 32 -2.48 -1.74 -14.78
CA ASN A 32 -2.97 -1.82 -16.17
C ASN A 32 -4.00 -2.96 -16.32
N SER A 33 -4.59 -3.16 -17.50
CA SER A 33 -5.65 -4.18 -17.69
C SER A 33 -5.30 -5.59 -17.20
N HIS A 34 -4.01 -5.93 -17.05
CA HIS A 34 -3.54 -7.24 -16.62
C HIS A 34 -2.87 -7.26 -15.24
N ASN A 35 -2.58 -6.09 -14.64
CA ASN A 35 -1.79 -5.97 -13.41
C ASN A 35 -2.63 -5.45 -12.24
N LEU A 36 -3.65 -6.24 -11.87
CA LEU A 36 -4.29 -6.13 -10.57
C LEU A 36 -3.32 -6.62 -9.48
N VAL A 37 -3.17 -5.86 -8.41
CA VAL A 37 -2.31 -6.22 -7.29
C VAL A 37 -3.03 -7.21 -6.37
N CYS A 38 -2.47 -8.41 -6.21
CA CYS A 38 -2.86 -9.38 -5.20
C CYS A 38 -1.76 -9.55 -4.14
N ASN A 39 -2.14 -9.87 -2.89
CA ASN A 39 -1.18 -10.01 -1.80
C ASN A 39 -0.10 -11.06 -2.11
N GLY A 40 1.16 -10.60 -2.10
CA GLY A 40 2.33 -11.45 -2.35
C GLY A 40 2.63 -11.72 -3.81
N GLN A 41 1.80 -11.24 -4.75
CA GLN A 41 2.05 -11.35 -6.18
C GLN A 41 3.37 -10.68 -6.54
N GLU A 42 4.17 -11.32 -7.40
CA GLU A 42 5.38 -10.71 -7.91
C GLU A 42 5.07 -9.91 -9.17
N LEU A 43 5.45 -8.63 -9.19
CA LEU A 43 5.33 -7.74 -10.33
C LEU A 43 6.72 -7.28 -10.80
N PHE A 44 6.88 -7.15 -12.11
CA PHE A 44 8.10 -6.57 -12.67
C PHE A 44 8.15 -5.06 -12.42
N PRO A 45 9.30 -4.48 -12.05
CA PRO A 45 9.47 -3.03 -11.91
C PRO A 45 9.00 -2.24 -13.14
N SER A 46 9.24 -2.77 -14.35
CA SER A 46 8.76 -2.18 -15.62
C SER A 46 7.23 -2.11 -15.73
N ALA A 47 6.51 -3.02 -15.09
CA ALA A 47 5.06 -3.09 -15.10
C ALA A 47 4.38 -2.10 -14.12
N VAL A 48 5.15 -1.53 -13.20
CA VAL A 48 4.68 -0.67 -12.10
C VAL A 48 5.29 0.74 -12.14
N VAL A 49 5.80 1.16 -13.31
CA VAL A 49 6.42 2.48 -13.50
C VAL A 49 5.41 3.61 -13.36
N ALA A 50 4.22 3.43 -13.93
CA ALA A 50 3.14 4.42 -13.84
C ALA A 50 2.38 4.28 -12.52
N LYS A 51 1.82 5.38 -12.00
CA LYS A 51 0.96 5.39 -10.81
C LYS A 51 -0.26 4.47 -11.05
N PRO A 52 -0.62 3.58 -10.12
CA PRO A 52 -1.77 2.70 -10.30
C PRO A 52 -3.09 3.47 -10.14
N ARG A 53 -4.14 2.97 -10.80
CA ARG A 53 -5.53 3.29 -10.47
C ARG A 53 -5.89 2.55 -9.20
N VAL A 54 -6.45 3.27 -8.23
CA VAL A 54 -6.91 2.66 -7.00
C VAL A 54 -8.37 2.98 -6.76
N GLU A 55 -9.14 1.93 -6.50
CA GLU A 55 -10.57 2.00 -6.24
C GLU A 55 -10.83 1.58 -4.81
N VAL A 56 -11.67 2.36 -4.13
CA VAL A 56 -12.07 2.13 -2.75
C VAL A 56 -13.57 1.87 -2.75
N GLN A 57 -13.97 0.69 -2.30
CA GLN A 57 -15.35 0.26 -2.22
C GLN A 57 -15.70 -0.07 -0.77
N GLY A 58 -16.79 0.50 -0.27
CA GLY A 58 -17.19 0.38 1.13
C GLY A 58 -16.79 1.59 1.97
N GLY A 59 -17.57 1.83 3.03
CA GLY A 59 -17.50 3.04 3.86
C GLY A 59 -18.74 3.93 3.69
N GLU A 60 -18.99 4.77 4.69
CA GLU A 60 -20.08 5.76 4.60
C GLU A 60 -19.74 6.82 3.54
N LEU A 61 -20.76 7.32 2.83
CA LEU A 61 -20.67 8.36 1.77
C LEU A 61 -19.97 9.68 2.21
N ARG A 62 -19.62 9.82 3.49
CA ARG A 62 -18.88 10.96 4.08
C ARG A 62 -17.47 10.62 4.58
N SER A 63 -16.97 9.41 4.36
CA SER A 63 -15.63 9.01 4.77
C SER A 63 -14.57 9.52 3.80
N PHE A 64 -13.54 10.19 4.34
CA PHE A 64 -12.37 10.63 3.56
C PHE A 64 -11.27 9.60 3.74
N PHE A 65 -10.77 9.05 2.65
CA PHE A 65 -9.69 8.08 2.69
C PHE A 65 -8.40 8.74 2.23
N THR A 66 -7.33 8.59 3.01
CA THR A 66 -5.99 8.90 2.53
C THR A 66 -5.47 7.70 1.77
N LEU A 67 -5.79 7.71 0.49
CA LEU A 67 -4.97 7.07 -0.51
C LEU A 67 -4.36 8.21 -1.34
N VAL A 68 -3.16 8.03 -1.87
CA VAL A 68 -2.43 9.05 -2.67
C VAL A 68 -3.16 9.41 -4.00
N ALA A 69 -4.48 9.16 -4.12
CA ALA A 69 -5.36 9.55 -5.21
C ALA A 69 -6.18 10.83 -4.93
N GLY A 70 -6.21 11.35 -3.69
CA GLY A 70 -6.78 12.66 -3.35
C GLY A 70 -5.79 13.81 -3.56
N ASN A 71 -5.66 14.70 -2.56
CA ASN A 71 -4.55 15.66 -2.52
C ASN A 71 -3.23 14.89 -2.40
N GLU A 72 -2.46 14.82 -3.50
CA GLU A 72 -1.20 14.08 -3.54
C GLU A 72 -0.14 14.81 -2.72
N VAL A 73 0.01 14.39 -1.48
CA VAL A 73 0.98 14.95 -0.53
C VAL A 73 2.41 14.62 -0.92
N VAL A 74 2.64 13.42 -1.47
CA VAL A 74 3.94 12.94 -1.93
C VAL A 74 3.76 12.30 -3.30
N ARG A 75 4.62 12.68 -4.25
CA ARG A 75 4.55 12.16 -5.62
C ARG A 75 4.75 10.63 -5.66
N TYR A 76 4.05 9.92 -6.54
CA TYR A 76 4.39 8.52 -6.83
C TYR A 76 5.82 8.40 -7.35
N GLU A 77 6.56 7.41 -6.85
CA GLU A 77 7.89 7.05 -7.33
C GLU A 77 7.90 5.59 -7.76
N SER A 78 8.40 5.33 -8.98
CA SER A 78 8.43 3.98 -9.54
C SER A 78 9.32 3.05 -8.69
N PRO A 79 8.86 1.84 -8.34
CA PRO A 79 9.66 0.80 -7.71
C PRO A 79 10.99 0.54 -8.42
N ARG A 80 12.11 0.70 -7.72
CA ARG A 80 13.46 0.40 -8.23
C ARG A 80 14.26 -0.46 -7.24
N PRO A 81 13.81 -1.71 -6.97
CA PRO A 81 14.52 -2.61 -6.06
C PRO A 81 15.93 -2.92 -6.59
N SER A 82 16.95 -2.76 -5.73
CA SER A 82 18.35 -2.94 -6.09
C SER A 82 18.87 -4.35 -5.74
N ILE A 83 18.58 -4.82 -4.53
CA ILE A 83 19.05 -6.10 -3.98
C ILE A 83 17.88 -6.84 -3.33
N GLY A 84 17.69 -8.11 -3.72
CA GLY A 84 16.67 -8.99 -3.15
C GLY A 84 15.25 -8.65 -3.59
N ILE A 85 14.28 -9.29 -2.91
CA ILE A 85 12.85 -9.11 -3.14
C ILE A 85 12.32 -8.08 -2.14
N HIS A 86 11.71 -7.02 -2.65
CA HIS A 86 11.13 -5.92 -1.88
C HIS A 86 9.61 -6.02 -1.89
N ARG A 87 8.97 -5.66 -0.77
CA ARG A 87 7.52 -5.57 -0.64
C ARG A 87 7.09 -4.13 -0.83
N PHE A 88 6.15 -3.91 -1.73
CA PHE A 88 5.53 -2.61 -1.98
C PHE A 88 4.11 -2.65 -1.43
N VAL A 89 3.89 -1.94 -0.33
CA VAL A 89 2.67 -2.04 0.49
C VAL A 89 1.81 -0.80 0.30
N PHE A 90 0.55 -1.00 -0.09
CA PHE A 90 -0.49 0.02 -0.08
C PHE A 90 -1.28 -0.10 1.21
N VAL A 91 -1.38 1.01 1.94
CA VAL A 91 -2.10 1.09 3.21
C VAL A 91 -3.15 2.19 3.09
N LEU A 92 -4.40 1.86 3.38
CA LEU A 92 -5.51 2.79 3.36
C LEU A 92 -5.92 3.14 4.79
N PHE A 93 -6.00 4.44 5.10
CA PHE A 93 -6.53 4.95 6.35
C PHE A 93 -7.79 5.78 6.13
N GLN A 94 -8.68 5.76 7.12
CA GLN A 94 -9.84 6.64 7.17
C GLN A 94 -9.48 7.90 7.97
N GLN A 95 -9.67 9.08 7.37
CA GLN A 95 -9.45 10.34 8.05
C GLN A 95 -10.68 10.72 8.88
N ARG A 96 -10.45 11.28 10.08
CA ARG A 96 -11.53 11.82 10.93
C ARG A 96 -12.20 13.06 10.34
N ARG A 97 -11.46 13.85 9.55
CA ARG A 97 -11.93 15.11 8.91
C ARG A 97 -11.25 15.31 7.56
N ARG A 98 -11.85 16.11 6.66
CA ARG A 98 -11.18 16.55 5.42
C ARG A 98 -9.87 17.27 5.77
N GLN A 99 -8.84 17.05 4.96
CA GLN A 99 -7.53 17.73 5.08
C GLN A 99 -6.87 17.58 6.47
N SER A 100 -7.12 16.48 7.19
CA SER A 100 -6.54 16.27 8.53
C SER A 100 -5.06 15.91 8.53
N VAL A 101 -4.47 15.62 7.38
CA VAL A 101 -3.04 15.26 7.27
C VAL A 101 -2.25 16.55 7.13
N ALA A 102 -1.71 17.02 8.25
CA ALA A 102 -0.89 18.24 8.33
C ALA A 102 0.61 17.93 8.25
N ALA A 103 1.04 16.77 8.76
CA ALA A 103 2.43 16.37 8.77
C ALA A 103 2.72 15.48 7.56
N THR A 104 3.43 16.03 6.59
CA THR A 104 3.87 15.32 5.38
C THR A 104 5.31 14.84 5.59
N PRO A 105 5.69 13.65 5.11
CA PRO A 105 7.05 13.17 5.32
C PRO A 105 8.03 13.98 4.46
N ALA A 106 9.05 14.55 5.11
CA ALA A 106 10.09 15.35 4.45
C ALA A 106 11.08 14.49 3.65
N GLN A 107 11.24 13.22 4.03
CA GLN A 107 12.13 12.24 3.38
C GLN A 107 11.38 10.92 3.20
N ARG A 108 11.75 10.19 2.13
CA ARG A 108 11.22 8.85 1.86
C ARG A 108 11.94 7.78 2.67
N ASP A 109 13.23 7.96 2.90
CA ASP A 109 14.02 7.05 3.70
C ASP A 109 13.59 7.13 5.17
N ARG A 110 13.60 5.96 5.84
CA ARG A 110 13.19 5.81 7.25
C ARG A 110 11.75 6.23 7.54
N PHE A 111 10.89 6.29 6.51
CA PHE A 111 9.46 6.47 6.71
C PHE A 111 8.86 5.28 7.49
N SER A 112 8.01 5.61 8.48
CA SER A 112 7.28 4.62 9.29
C SER A 112 5.78 4.88 9.17
N THR A 113 5.06 3.90 8.62
CA THR A 113 3.60 3.97 8.48
C THR A 113 2.89 4.15 9.82
N ARG A 114 3.36 3.47 10.87
CA ARG A 114 2.78 3.56 12.22
C ARG A 114 2.92 4.96 12.80
N SER A 115 4.15 5.50 12.79
CA SER A 115 4.43 6.83 13.32
C SER A 115 3.70 7.92 12.54
N PHE A 116 3.56 7.74 11.22
CA PHE A 116 2.76 8.65 10.39
C PHE A 116 1.27 8.62 10.72
N ALA A 117 0.71 7.43 10.95
CA ALA A 117 -0.69 7.27 11.31
C ALA A 117 -1.01 7.87 12.69
N GLU A 118 -0.11 7.68 13.65
CA GLU A 118 -0.21 8.27 14.99
C GLU A 118 -0.13 9.80 14.93
N ALA A 119 0.88 10.36 14.25
CA ALA A 119 1.09 11.81 14.14
C ALA A 119 -0.05 12.56 13.42
N ASN A 120 -0.86 11.86 12.63
CA ASN A 120 -2.00 12.43 11.88
C ASN A 120 -3.36 11.90 12.36
N ASP A 121 -3.43 11.25 13.53
CA ASP A 121 -4.68 10.78 14.14
C ASP A 121 -5.52 9.85 13.22
N LEU A 122 -4.85 9.04 12.40
CA LEU A 122 -5.48 8.20 11.38
C LEU A 122 -6.04 6.87 11.95
N GLY A 123 -5.55 6.44 13.11
CA GLY A 123 -5.93 5.17 13.72
C GLY A 123 -5.38 3.95 12.96
N LEU A 124 -6.09 2.82 13.06
CA LEU A 124 -5.74 1.59 12.35
C LEU A 124 -6.09 1.69 10.85
N PRO A 125 -5.37 0.95 9.98
CA PRO A 125 -5.72 0.89 8.57
C PRO A 125 -7.09 0.23 8.38
N VAL A 126 -7.76 0.57 7.28
CA VAL A 126 -9.07 0.02 6.89
C VAL A 126 -8.97 -0.97 5.73
N ALA A 127 -7.87 -0.92 4.96
CA ALA A 127 -7.54 -1.86 3.89
C ALA A 127 -6.03 -1.84 3.62
N VAL A 128 -5.46 -3.00 3.26
CA VAL A 128 -4.03 -3.15 2.93
C VAL A 128 -3.88 -4.18 1.82
N VAL A 129 -3.01 -3.87 0.85
CA VAL A 129 -2.58 -4.84 -0.17
C VAL A 129 -1.11 -4.62 -0.47
N TYR A 130 -0.37 -5.67 -0.84
CA TYR A 130 1.02 -5.53 -1.24
C TYR A 130 1.40 -6.44 -2.41
N PHE A 131 2.41 -6.04 -3.17
CA PHE A 131 3.10 -6.91 -4.13
C PHE A 131 4.59 -7.01 -3.78
N ASN A 132 5.22 -8.02 -4.35
CA ASN A 132 6.67 -8.21 -4.32
C ASN A 132 7.27 -7.73 -5.64
N ALA A 133 8.44 -7.10 -5.60
CA ALA A 133 9.23 -6.86 -6.80
C ALA A 133 10.72 -6.97 -6.48
N GLN A 134 11.48 -7.40 -7.47
CA GLN A 134 12.93 -7.44 -7.41
C GLN A 134 13.52 -6.87 -8.69
N ARG A 135 14.83 -6.65 -8.70
CA ARG A 135 15.53 -6.08 -9.85
C ARG A 135 15.28 -6.93 -11.10
N GLU A 136 14.81 -6.29 -12.15
CA GLU A 136 14.59 -6.96 -13.43
C GLU A 136 15.94 -7.28 -14.08
N THR A 137 16.16 -8.56 -14.39
CA THR A 137 17.38 -9.04 -15.07
C THR A 137 17.01 -9.66 -16.41
N ALA A 138 17.96 -9.68 -17.35
CA ALA A 138 17.72 -10.20 -18.70
C ALA A 138 17.18 -11.66 -18.70
N ALA A 139 17.57 -12.48 -17.71
CA ALA A 139 17.09 -13.85 -17.57
C ALA A 139 15.59 -13.95 -17.24
N ARG A 140 14.99 -12.90 -16.66
CA ARG A 140 13.60 -12.88 -16.18
C ARG A 140 12.60 -12.23 -17.13
N ARG A 141 13.07 -11.70 -18.27
CA ARG A 141 12.22 -11.15 -19.34
C ARG A 141 11.69 -12.22 -20.31
N ARG A 142 11.88 -13.50 -20.00
CA ARG A 142 11.57 -14.63 -20.87
C ARG A 142 10.20 -15.22 -20.57
#